data_AF-A0A9W8AS01-F1
#
_entry.id   AF-A0A9W8AS01-F1
#
_cell.length_a   1.000
_cell.length_b   1.000
_cell.length_c   1.000
_cell.angle_alpha   90.00
_cell.angle_beta   90.00
_cell.angle_gamma   90.00
#
_symmetry.space_group_name_H-M   'P 1'
#
loop_
_entity.id
_entity.type
_entity.pdbx_description
1 polymer ?
#
loop_
_entity_poly.entity_id
_entity_poly.type
_entity_poly.pdbx_seq_one_letter_code
_entity_poly.pdbx_strand_id
1 'polypeptide(L)'
;GRRVVYRGDVGTIRYAGPVPPAPGLWYGVEWDNAARGKHDGTQGGVKYFECQHPTAGSFVRQTAAGLSLGTSFIEALVRKYWIDETGQLVGSIPAWAHENPILRPILDGLARPPAKGTAPGPTSRNLRLGDTALPIEVRGWAQAQTRMAHIDQLADISVANTQVASLDHPELIRTLCPLVDELNLSNNLLTNWAEVTELLAAVPQLCTLRLNGNRLEPRSFVSASLASAATTQLRSLSLNHTDLQWAD
;
A
#
# COMPACT_ATOMS: atom_id res chain seq x y z
N GLY A 1 -0.02 4.98 15.25
CA GLY A 1 -0.44 3.57 15.43
C GLY A 1 -0.45 2.88 14.07
N ARG A 2 -0.09 1.59 13.97
CA ARG A 2 0.00 0.90 12.68
C ARG A 2 -1.37 0.69 12.04
N ARG A 3 -1.47 0.91 10.72
CA ARG A 3 -2.70 0.71 9.93
C ARG A 3 -2.88 -0.75 9.55
N VAL A 4 -4.12 -1.18 9.41
CA VAL A 4 -4.50 -2.57 9.15
C VAL A 4 -5.72 -2.63 8.24
N VAL A 5 -5.80 -3.66 7.41
CA VAL A 5 -7.00 -4.00 6.65
C VAL A 5 -7.52 -5.36 7.08
N TYR A 6 -8.82 -5.46 7.34
CA TYR A 6 -9.45 -6.72 7.66
C TYR A 6 -10.82 -6.82 7.01
N ARG A 7 -11.00 -7.81 6.12
CA ARG A 7 -12.25 -8.04 5.38
C ARG A 7 -12.76 -6.81 4.61
N GLY A 8 -11.83 -6.00 4.08
CA GLY A 8 -12.14 -4.80 3.28
C GLY A 8 -12.20 -3.51 4.08
N ASP A 9 -12.33 -3.57 5.40
CA ASP A 9 -12.33 -2.38 6.26
C ASP A 9 -10.91 -2.01 6.69
N VAL A 10 -10.64 -0.70 6.74
CA VAL A 10 -9.38 -0.13 7.21
C VAL A 10 -9.52 0.35 8.65
N GLY A 11 -8.48 0.11 9.46
CA GLY A 11 -8.43 0.56 10.85
C GLY A 11 -7.01 0.83 11.33
N THR A 12 -6.91 1.30 12.56
CA THR A 12 -5.65 1.57 13.25
C THR A 12 -5.52 0.64 14.46
N ILE A 13 -4.40 -0.06 14.57
CA ILE A 13 -4.06 -0.83 15.77
C ILE A 13 -3.75 0.17 16.89
N ARG A 14 -4.57 0.10 17.95
CA ARG A 14 -4.43 0.88 19.19
C ARG A 14 -3.92 0.05 20.36
N TYR A 15 -4.08 -1.26 20.30
CA TYR A 15 -3.60 -2.21 21.30
C TYR A 15 -3.07 -3.47 20.63
N ALA A 16 -2.01 -4.06 21.16
CA ALA A 16 -1.49 -5.36 20.74
C ALA A 16 -1.09 -6.17 21.97
N GLY A 17 -1.81 -7.25 22.26
CA GLY A 17 -1.55 -8.03 23.47
C GLY A 17 -2.66 -9.03 23.83
N PRO A 18 -2.55 -9.68 24.99
CA PRO A 18 -3.56 -10.62 25.49
C PRO A 18 -4.85 -9.90 25.95
N VAL A 19 -5.99 -10.55 25.77
CA VAL A 19 -7.31 -10.03 26.21
C VAL A 19 -8.03 -11.11 27.02
N PRO A 20 -7.66 -11.30 28.31
CA PRO A 20 -8.28 -12.33 29.14
C PRO A 20 -9.81 -12.21 29.22
N PRO A 21 -10.54 -13.34 29.31
CA PRO A 21 -10.04 -14.72 29.35
C PRO A 21 -9.72 -15.31 27.96
N ALA A 22 -9.86 -14.54 26.88
CA ALA A 22 -9.64 -15.07 25.53
C ALA A 22 -8.13 -15.38 25.32
N PRO A 23 -7.78 -16.60 24.90
CA PRO A 23 -6.38 -16.98 24.71
C PRO A 23 -5.78 -16.31 23.47
N GLY A 24 -4.44 -16.27 23.46
CA GLY A 24 -3.66 -15.75 22.34
C GLY A 24 -3.54 -14.23 22.31
N LEU A 25 -2.93 -13.73 21.24
CA LEU A 25 -2.70 -12.31 21.03
C LEU A 25 -3.77 -11.70 20.14
N TRP A 26 -4.15 -10.48 20.50
CA TRP A 26 -5.18 -9.70 19.84
C TRP A 26 -4.65 -8.32 19.46
N TYR A 27 -5.14 -7.82 18.35
CA TYR A 27 -5.10 -6.40 18.05
C TYR A 27 -6.41 -5.77 18.50
N GLY A 28 -6.33 -4.75 19.34
CA GLY A 28 -7.38 -3.76 19.50
C GLY A 28 -7.31 -2.80 18.33
N VAL A 29 -8.29 -2.86 17.44
CA VAL A 29 -8.37 -2.07 16.22
C VAL A 29 -9.48 -1.04 16.37
N GLU A 30 -9.16 0.22 16.10
CA GLU A 30 -10.13 1.27 15.87
C GLU A 30 -10.39 1.39 14.37
N TRP A 31 -11.61 1.11 13.92
CA TRP A 31 -11.99 1.19 12.51
C TRP A 31 -12.24 2.62 12.06
N ASP A 32 -11.93 2.92 10.81
CA ASP A 32 -12.25 4.20 10.19
C ASP A 32 -13.77 4.37 10.05
N ASN A 33 -14.46 3.29 9.69
CA ASN A 33 -15.90 3.22 9.70
C ASN A 33 -16.40 2.80 11.10
N ALA A 34 -16.94 3.73 11.87
CA ALA A 34 -17.42 3.47 13.22
C ALA A 34 -18.56 2.42 13.29
N ALA A 35 -19.32 2.21 12.21
CA ALA A 35 -20.35 1.18 12.14
C ALA A 35 -19.78 -0.25 12.04
N ARG A 36 -18.50 -0.38 11.69
CA ARG A 36 -17.82 -1.68 11.59
C ARG A 36 -17.41 -2.25 12.95
N GLY A 37 -17.13 -1.38 13.91
CA GLY A 37 -16.68 -1.80 15.23
C GLY A 37 -17.83 -2.28 16.11
N LYS A 38 -17.51 -2.52 17.38
CA LYS A 38 -18.40 -3.18 18.35
C LYS A 38 -18.39 -2.51 19.72
N HIS A 39 -17.30 -1.85 20.08
CA HIS A 39 -17.09 -1.30 21.43
C HIS A 39 -16.14 -0.11 21.40
N ASP A 40 -15.90 0.50 22.55
CA ASP A 40 -15.06 1.69 22.74
C ASP A 40 -13.60 1.35 23.09
N GLY A 41 -13.27 0.06 23.10
CA GLY A 41 -11.97 -0.50 23.49
C GLY A 41 -11.97 -1.18 24.86
N THR A 42 -13.13 -1.25 25.52
CA THR A 42 -13.35 -1.99 26.75
C THR A 42 -13.80 -3.42 26.48
N GLN A 43 -13.22 -4.40 27.19
CA GLN A 43 -13.68 -5.80 27.20
C GLN A 43 -13.69 -6.31 28.64
N GLY A 44 -14.82 -6.87 29.08
CA GLY A 44 -14.92 -7.45 30.43
C GLY A 44 -14.67 -6.44 31.57
N GLY A 45 -15.03 -5.17 31.37
CA GLY A 45 -14.79 -4.09 32.35
C GLY A 45 -13.37 -3.52 32.34
N VAL A 46 -12.46 -4.07 31.53
CA VAL A 46 -11.08 -3.56 31.38
C VAL A 46 -10.96 -2.74 30.10
N LYS A 47 -10.50 -1.50 30.22
CA LYS A 47 -10.20 -0.62 29.08
C LYS A 47 -8.80 -0.93 28.54
N TYR A 48 -8.72 -1.39 27.29
CA TYR A 48 -7.45 -1.72 26.64
C TYR A 48 -6.92 -0.59 25.74
N PHE A 49 -7.84 0.16 25.13
CA PHE A 49 -7.52 1.31 24.29
C PHE A 49 -8.68 2.29 24.24
N GLU A 50 -8.38 3.54 23.88
CA GLU A 50 -9.35 4.59 23.61
C GLU A 50 -9.77 4.57 22.13
N CYS A 51 -11.05 4.84 21.87
CA CYS A 51 -11.59 5.07 20.53
C CYS A 51 -12.18 6.48 20.45
N GLN A 52 -12.08 7.13 19.29
CA GLN A 52 -12.73 8.39 18.98
C GLN A 52 -14.25 8.26 18.91
N HIS A 53 -14.75 7.05 18.62
CA HIS A 53 -16.18 6.73 18.61
C HIS A 53 -16.48 5.53 19.52
N PRO A 54 -17.59 5.54 20.30
CA PRO A 54 -17.94 4.47 21.25
C PRO A 54 -18.12 3.08 20.63
N THR A 55 -18.28 3.00 19.32
CA THR A 55 -18.47 1.74 18.59
C THR A 55 -17.36 1.44 17.60
N ALA A 56 -16.32 2.26 17.47
CA ALA A 56 -15.30 2.06 16.43
C ALA A 56 -14.32 0.93 16.74
N GLY A 57 -14.22 0.47 17.99
CA GLY A 57 -13.27 -0.54 18.44
C GLY A 57 -13.68 -1.97 18.13
N SER A 58 -12.70 -2.84 17.88
CA SER A 58 -12.85 -4.30 17.84
C SER A 58 -11.57 -5.00 18.27
N PHE A 59 -11.67 -6.17 18.89
CA PHE A 59 -10.54 -7.10 19.03
C PHE A 59 -10.49 -8.07 17.85
N VAL A 60 -9.36 -8.14 17.16
CA VAL A 60 -9.09 -9.06 16.05
C VAL A 60 -7.88 -9.92 16.41
N ARG A 61 -7.95 -11.24 16.24
CA ARG A 61 -6.80 -12.12 16.48
C ARG A 61 -5.66 -11.73 15.54
N GLN A 62 -4.43 -11.69 16.04
CA GLN A 62 -3.26 -11.39 15.19
C GLN A 62 -3.09 -12.41 14.06
N THR A 63 -3.59 -13.63 14.26
CA THR A 63 -3.57 -14.74 13.29
C THR A 63 -4.85 -14.86 12.47
N ALA A 64 -5.74 -13.86 12.51
CA ALA A 64 -7.00 -13.92 11.77
C ALA A 64 -6.75 -13.98 10.26
N ALA A 65 -7.31 -14.99 9.60
CA ALA A 65 -7.26 -15.10 8.14
C ALA A 65 -7.87 -13.85 7.48
N GLY A 66 -7.16 -13.28 6.50
CA GLY A 66 -7.54 -12.04 5.82
C GLY A 66 -7.21 -10.75 6.56
N LEU A 67 -6.48 -10.82 7.69
CA LEU A 67 -5.85 -9.66 8.31
C LEU A 67 -4.58 -9.29 7.54
N SER A 68 -4.53 -8.06 7.05
CA SER A 68 -3.39 -7.51 6.31
C SER A 68 -2.80 -6.33 7.06
N LEU A 69 -1.50 -6.38 7.32
CA LEU A 69 -0.74 -5.25 7.88
C LEU A 69 -0.13 -4.35 6.78
N GLY A 70 -0.61 -4.51 5.55
CA GLY A 70 -0.11 -3.85 4.35
C GLY A 70 1.01 -4.60 3.64
N THR A 71 1.50 -3.97 2.58
CA THR A 71 2.61 -4.41 1.72
C THR A 71 3.65 -3.30 1.60
N SER A 72 4.87 -3.62 1.15
CA SER A 72 5.87 -2.60 0.84
C SER A 72 5.57 -1.93 -0.51
N PHE A 73 6.07 -0.72 -0.71
CA PHE A 73 5.97 -0.04 -2.00
C PHE A 73 6.56 -0.85 -3.15
N ILE A 74 7.73 -1.47 -2.90
CA ILE A 74 8.41 -2.34 -3.88
C ILE A 74 7.53 -3.53 -4.27
N GLU A 75 6.95 -4.23 -3.29
CA GLU A 75 6.06 -5.34 -3.57
C GLU A 75 4.81 -4.89 -4.35
N ALA A 76 4.24 -3.73 -4.01
CA ALA A 76 3.14 -3.15 -4.77
C ALA A 76 3.51 -2.83 -6.24
N LEU A 77 4.71 -2.30 -6.48
CA LEU A 77 5.24 -2.08 -7.84
C LEU A 77 5.38 -3.40 -8.59
N VAL A 78 6.07 -4.38 -8.01
CA VAL A 78 6.26 -5.70 -8.63
C VAL A 78 4.92 -6.35 -8.96
N ARG A 79 3.99 -6.37 -8.00
CA ARG A 79 2.63 -6.91 -8.19
C ARG A 79 1.86 -6.21 -9.31
N LYS A 80 2.06 -4.91 -9.50
CA LYS A 80 1.29 -4.13 -10.48
C LYS A 80 1.92 -4.15 -11.87
N TYR A 81 3.23 -4.13 -11.96
CA TYR A 81 3.95 -3.89 -13.21
C TYR A 81 4.71 -5.12 -13.73
N TRP A 82 5.08 -6.06 -12.86
CA TRP A 82 5.83 -7.27 -13.24
C TRP A 82 5.04 -8.57 -13.13
N ILE A 83 3.76 -8.51 -12.74
CA ILE A 83 2.84 -9.65 -12.74
C ILE A 83 1.79 -9.46 -13.85
N ASP A 84 1.62 -10.47 -14.69
CA ASP A 84 0.62 -10.50 -15.74
C ASP A 84 -0.78 -10.85 -15.21
N GLU A 85 -1.78 -10.83 -16.10
CA GLU A 85 -3.17 -11.15 -15.75
C GLU A 85 -3.36 -12.59 -15.25
N THR A 86 -2.44 -13.49 -15.61
CA THR A 86 -2.46 -14.90 -15.18
C THR A 86 -1.79 -15.10 -13.82
N GLY A 87 -1.20 -14.05 -13.24
CA GLY A 87 -0.45 -14.11 -12.00
C GLY A 87 0.96 -14.67 -12.18
N GLN A 88 1.51 -14.62 -13.40
CA GLN A 88 2.89 -15.01 -13.70
C GLN A 88 3.77 -13.78 -13.87
N LEU A 89 5.08 -13.97 -13.67
CA LEU A 89 6.07 -12.92 -13.92
C LEU A 89 6.15 -12.62 -15.41
N VAL A 90 6.17 -11.33 -15.77
CA VAL A 90 6.36 -10.91 -17.16
C VAL A 90 7.78 -11.26 -17.62
N GLY A 91 7.94 -11.65 -18.89
CA GLY A 91 9.25 -12.06 -19.42
C GLY A 91 10.27 -10.92 -19.60
N SER A 92 9.85 -9.67 -19.42
CA SER A 92 10.66 -8.45 -19.58
C SER A 92 11.28 -7.94 -18.26
N ILE A 93 11.28 -8.75 -17.21
CA ILE A 93 11.92 -8.38 -15.93
C ILE A 93 13.44 -8.32 -16.13
N PRO A 94 14.11 -7.24 -15.69
CA PRO A 94 15.57 -7.13 -15.79
C PRO A 94 16.30 -8.25 -15.04
N ALA A 95 17.40 -8.77 -15.60
CA ALA A 95 18.17 -9.84 -14.96
C ALA A 95 18.64 -9.49 -13.53
N TRP A 96 19.05 -8.24 -13.32
CA TRP A 96 19.47 -7.75 -12.01
C TRP A 96 18.37 -7.86 -10.94
N ALA A 97 17.09 -7.83 -11.32
CA ALA A 97 15.98 -7.96 -10.38
C ALA A 97 15.90 -9.37 -9.78
N HIS A 98 16.25 -10.41 -10.55
CA HIS A 98 16.32 -11.80 -10.06
C HIS A 98 17.53 -12.04 -9.13
N GLU A 99 18.58 -11.24 -9.28
CA GLU A 99 19.80 -11.31 -8.46
C GLU A 99 19.72 -10.41 -7.22
N ASN A 100 18.78 -9.46 -7.19
CA ASN A 100 18.63 -8.52 -6.09
C ASN A 100 18.04 -9.23 -4.84
N PRO A 101 18.70 -9.14 -3.66
CA PRO A 101 18.30 -9.88 -2.46
C PRO A 101 16.96 -9.46 -1.87
N ILE A 102 16.47 -8.25 -2.18
CA ILE A 102 15.17 -7.73 -1.75
C ILE A 102 14.08 -8.16 -2.73
N LEU A 103 14.33 -8.04 -4.04
CA LEU A 103 13.34 -8.37 -5.07
C LEU A 103 13.14 -9.86 -5.23
N ARG A 104 14.20 -10.67 -5.18
CA ARG A 104 14.10 -12.12 -5.37
C ARG A 104 13.04 -12.81 -4.50
N PRO A 105 13.03 -12.65 -3.16
CA PRO A 105 11.99 -13.28 -2.33
C PRO A 105 10.57 -12.74 -2.63
N ILE A 106 10.46 -11.48 -3.05
CA ILE A 106 9.19 -10.89 -3.50
C ILE A 106 8.75 -11.60 -4.80
N LEU A 107 9.62 -11.66 -5.81
CA LEU A 107 9.33 -12.32 -7.09
C LEU A 107 8.90 -13.78 -6.88
N ASP A 108 9.64 -14.53 -6.05
CA ASP A 108 9.36 -15.94 -5.74
C ASP A 108 8.02 -16.10 -4.99
N GLY A 109 7.72 -15.20 -4.05
CA GLY A 109 6.46 -15.23 -3.29
C GLY A 109 5.23 -14.80 -4.09
N LEU A 110 5.43 -13.99 -5.13
CA LEU A 110 4.37 -13.50 -6.02
C LEU A 110 4.09 -14.43 -7.20
N ALA A 111 5.12 -15.10 -7.71
CA ALA A 111 4.99 -16.06 -8.78
C ALA A 111 4.15 -17.25 -8.31
N ARG A 112 2.90 -17.35 -8.80
CA ARG A 112 2.07 -18.52 -8.51
C ARG A 112 2.74 -19.74 -9.16
N PRO A 113 2.85 -20.91 -8.50
CA PRO A 113 3.24 -22.12 -9.21
C PRO A 113 2.22 -22.39 -10.34
N PRO A 114 2.66 -22.82 -11.54
CA PRO A 114 1.76 -23.01 -12.66
C PRO A 114 0.66 -23.99 -12.26
N ALA A 115 -0.59 -23.57 -12.42
CA ALA A 115 -1.73 -24.46 -12.23
C ALA A 115 -1.60 -25.62 -13.23
N LYS A 116 -1.56 -26.87 -12.73
CA LYS A 116 -1.60 -28.05 -13.59
C LYS A 116 -2.93 -28.03 -14.37
N GLY A 117 -2.88 -27.70 -15.67
CA GLY A 117 -3.91 -28.12 -16.63
C GLY A 117 -4.90 -27.09 -17.18
N THR A 118 -4.66 -25.78 -17.10
CA THR A 118 -5.52 -24.78 -17.78
C THR A 118 -4.76 -24.07 -18.90
N ALA A 119 -5.17 -24.32 -20.14
CA ALA A 119 -4.71 -23.57 -21.31
C ALA A 119 -5.04 -22.07 -21.18
N PRO A 120 -4.24 -21.16 -21.76
CA PRO A 120 -4.51 -19.73 -21.72
C PRO A 120 -5.79 -19.44 -22.53
N GLY A 121 -6.85 -19.03 -21.82
CA GLY A 121 -8.05 -18.45 -22.44
C GLY A 121 -7.76 -17.01 -22.91
N PRO A 122 -8.57 -16.44 -23.82
CA PRO A 122 -8.36 -15.10 -24.33
C PRO A 122 -8.32 -14.06 -23.21
N THR A 123 -7.32 -13.18 -23.28
CA THR A 123 -7.05 -12.06 -22.37
C THR A 123 -8.21 -11.07 -22.38
N SER A 124 -8.89 -10.93 -21.25
CA SER A 124 -10.00 -9.98 -21.08
C SER A 124 -10.13 -9.61 -19.61
N ARG A 125 -9.85 -8.34 -19.29
CA ARG A 125 -10.07 -7.78 -17.95
C ARG A 125 -11.45 -7.13 -17.91
N ASN A 126 -12.34 -7.66 -17.06
CA ASN A 126 -13.64 -7.04 -16.78
C ASN A 126 -13.44 -5.78 -15.93
N LEU A 127 -13.18 -4.64 -16.58
CA LEU A 127 -13.24 -3.34 -15.91
C LEU A 127 -14.71 -2.95 -15.72
N ARG A 128 -15.11 -2.73 -14.47
CA ARG A 128 -16.46 -2.28 -14.11
C ARG A 128 -16.56 -0.77 -14.24
N LEU A 129 -17.40 -0.31 -15.16
CA LEU A 129 -17.84 1.09 -15.23
C LEU A 129 -19.35 1.10 -14.91
N GLY A 130 -19.72 1.49 -13.69
CA GLY A 130 -21.13 1.47 -13.21
C GLY A 130 -21.71 0.08 -12.93
N ASP A 131 -23.02 0.02 -12.66
CA ASP A 131 -23.77 -1.17 -12.24
C ASP A 131 -24.03 -2.20 -13.36
N THR A 132 -23.62 -1.92 -14.60
CA THR A 132 -23.74 -2.86 -15.72
C THR A 132 -22.41 -3.55 -16.00
N ALA A 133 -22.37 -4.87 -15.79
CA ALA A 133 -21.21 -5.72 -16.08
C ALA A 133 -21.04 -5.94 -17.60
N LEU A 134 -20.67 -4.89 -18.33
CA LEU A 134 -20.21 -5.03 -19.70
C LEU A 134 -18.71 -5.40 -19.69
N PRO A 135 -18.32 -6.57 -20.23
CA PRO A 135 -16.92 -6.90 -20.41
C PRO A 135 -16.31 -5.94 -21.44
N ILE A 136 -15.50 -4.99 -20.99
CA ILE A 136 -14.76 -4.09 -21.89
C ILE A 136 -13.51 -4.84 -22.37
N GLU A 137 -13.47 -5.19 -23.65
CA GLU A 137 -12.27 -5.71 -24.31
C GLU A 137 -11.27 -4.56 -24.52
N VAL A 138 -10.27 -4.46 -23.66
CA VAL A 138 -9.19 -3.46 -23.84
C VAL A 138 -8.20 -3.99 -24.87
N ARG A 139 -8.41 -3.61 -26.14
CA ARG A 139 -7.44 -3.87 -27.22
C ARG A 139 -6.13 -3.12 -26.94
N GLY A 140 -5.00 -3.82 -27.06
CA GLY A 140 -3.67 -3.25 -26.79
C GLY A 140 -3.18 -3.41 -25.35
N TRP A 141 -3.92 -4.12 -24.49
CA TRP A 141 -3.48 -4.35 -23.11
C TRP A 141 -2.12 -5.07 -23.01
N ALA A 142 -1.85 -6.05 -23.87
CA ALA A 142 -0.55 -6.71 -23.92
C ALA A 142 0.60 -5.73 -24.23
N GLN A 143 0.38 -4.77 -25.15
CA GLN A 143 1.36 -3.73 -25.49
C GLN A 143 1.54 -2.71 -24.36
N ALA A 144 0.44 -2.34 -23.68
CA ALA A 144 0.49 -1.51 -22.49
C ALA A 144 1.25 -2.21 -21.35
N GLN A 145 1.00 -3.50 -21.14
CA GLN A 145 1.68 -4.33 -20.15
C GLN A 145 3.18 -4.45 -20.43
N THR A 146 3.58 -4.63 -21.69
CA THR A 146 5.01 -4.63 -22.07
C THR A 146 5.67 -3.28 -21.75
N ARG A 147 5.01 -2.15 -22.05
CA ARG A 147 5.53 -0.81 -21.70
C ARG A 147 5.59 -0.58 -20.20
N MET A 148 4.55 -1.00 -19.47
CA MET A 148 4.44 -0.87 -18.02
C MET A 148 5.46 -1.75 -17.28
N ALA A 149 5.89 -2.87 -17.87
CA ALA A 149 6.93 -3.71 -17.28
C ALA A 149 8.32 -3.03 -17.24
N HIS A 150 8.56 -2.05 -18.11
CA HIS A 150 9.71 -1.16 -18.05
C HIS A 150 9.46 -0.03 -17.06
N ILE A 151 9.36 -0.37 -15.76
CA ILE A 151 9.10 0.58 -14.67
C ILE A 151 10.13 1.72 -14.70
N ASP A 152 11.36 1.41 -15.10
CA ASP A 152 12.48 2.33 -15.25
C ASP A 152 12.26 3.42 -16.32
N GLN A 153 11.30 3.23 -17.22
CA GLN A 153 10.94 4.15 -18.29
C GLN A 153 9.65 4.93 -18.04
N LEU A 154 8.97 4.68 -16.90
CA LEU A 154 7.70 5.33 -16.59
C LEU A 154 7.93 6.69 -15.94
N ALA A 155 7.22 7.70 -16.47
CA ALA A 155 7.09 9.01 -15.86
C ALA A 155 5.97 8.98 -14.79
N ASP A 156 4.81 8.42 -15.15
CA ASP A 156 3.66 8.30 -14.25
C ASP A 156 3.55 6.90 -13.63
N ILE A 157 3.65 6.82 -12.31
CA ILE A 157 3.42 5.60 -11.54
C ILE A 157 2.28 5.79 -10.54
N SER A 158 1.41 4.79 -10.44
CA SER A 158 0.37 4.76 -9.42
C SER A 158 0.34 3.40 -8.75
N VAL A 159 0.33 3.37 -7.42
CA VAL A 159 -0.02 2.19 -6.62
C VAL A 159 -1.06 2.58 -5.57
N ALA A 160 -2.05 3.38 -6.01
CA ALA A 160 -3.17 3.77 -5.16
C ALA A 160 -4.07 2.57 -4.84
N ASN A 161 -4.60 2.51 -3.62
CA ASN A 161 -5.47 1.42 -3.14
C ASN A 161 -4.81 0.03 -3.13
N THR A 162 -3.49 -0.06 -2.99
CA THR A 162 -2.77 -1.35 -2.95
C THR A 162 -2.28 -1.72 -1.55
N GLN A 163 -2.75 -1.02 -0.52
CA GLN A 163 -2.40 -1.25 0.89
C GLN A 163 -0.90 -1.04 1.20
N VAL A 164 -0.23 -0.13 0.50
CA VAL A 164 1.17 0.21 0.79
C VAL A 164 1.26 0.75 2.23
N ALA A 165 2.00 0.06 3.09
CA ALA A 165 2.21 0.46 4.48
C ALA A 165 3.63 0.95 4.77
N SER A 166 4.58 0.67 3.87
CA SER A 166 5.96 1.14 4.01
C SER A 166 6.60 1.55 2.67
N LEU A 167 7.48 2.55 2.73
CA LEU A 167 8.29 3.03 1.61
C LEU A 167 9.77 2.62 1.80
N ASP A 168 10.00 1.35 2.14
CA ASP A 168 11.33 0.82 2.45
C ASP A 168 12.29 0.83 1.24
N HIS A 169 13.58 0.74 1.53
CA HIS A 169 14.66 0.57 0.54
C HIS A 169 14.76 1.70 -0.50
N PRO A 170 15.08 2.95 -0.08
CA PRO A 170 15.17 4.11 -0.97
C PRO A 170 16.11 3.91 -2.16
N GLU A 171 17.21 3.18 -1.97
CA GLU A 171 18.17 2.84 -3.04
C GLU A 171 17.52 2.02 -4.17
N LEU A 172 16.65 1.07 -3.80
CA LEU A 172 15.91 0.26 -4.77
C LEU A 172 14.80 1.06 -5.43
N ILE A 173 14.12 1.94 -4.68
CA ILE A 173 13.14 2.87 -5.23
C ILE A 173 13.79 3.75 -6.30
N ARG A 174 14.97 4.33 -6.02
CA ARG A 174 15.73 5.12 -7.01
C ARG A 174 16.04 4.31 -8.26
N THR A 175 16.37 3.04 -8.11
CA THR A 175 16.70 2.14 -9.23
C THR A 175 15.48 1.80 -10.07
N LEU A 176 14.32 1.58 -9.45
CA LEU A 176 13.07 1.26 -10.14
C LEU A 176 12.39 2.49 -10.75
N CYS A 177 12.54 3.65 -10.13
CA CYS A 177 11.83 4.89 -10.48
C CYS A 177 12.78 6.02 -10.89
N PRO A 178 13.74 5.82 -11.83
CA PRO A 178 14.73 6.84 -12.18
C PRO A 178 14.16 8.00 -12.98
N LEU A 179 13.02 7.82 -13.66
CA LEU A 179 12.40 8.83 -14.54
C LEU A 179 11.01 9.29 -14.06
N VAL A 180 10.55 8.81 -12.90
CA VAL A 180 9.20 9.10 -12.39
C VAL A 180 9.06 10.57 -12.04
N ASP A 181 8.10 11.25 -12.67
CA ASP A 181 7.73 12.64 -12.41
C ASP A 181 6.43 12.75 -11.61
N GLU A 182 5.53 11.78 -11.74
CA GLU A 182 4.27 11.70 -11.02
C GLU A 182 4.11 10.35 -10.30
N LEU A 183 3.93 10.43 -8.98
CA LEU A 183 3.74 9.26 -8.14
C LEU A 183 2.44 9.39 -7.33
N ASN A 184 1.54 8.43 -7.55
CA ASN A 184 0.26 8.36 -6.85
C ASN A 184 0.23 7.19 -5.85
N LEU A 185 0.27 7.55 -4.56
CA LEU A 185 0.23 6.68 -3.39
C LEU A 185 -1.07 6.84 -2.60
N SER A 186 -2.13 7.38 -3.21
CA SER A 186 -3.40 7.67 -2.52
C SER A 186 -4.10 6.40 -1.99
N ASN A 187 -4.85 6.54 -0.90
CA ASN A 187 -5.67 5.51 -0.26
C ASN A 187 -4.84 4.26 0.09
N ASN A 188 -3.68 4.49 0.69
CA ASN A 188 -2.81 3.44 1.20
C ASN A 188 -2.77 3.51 2.74
N LEU A 189 -1.83 2.78 3.34
CA LEU A 189 -1.71 2.59 4.79
C LEU A 189 -0.52 3.37 5.37
N LEU A 190 -0.01 4.37 4.65
CA LEU A 190 1.13 5.17 5.08
C LEU A 190 0.75 6.04 6.27
N THR A 191 1.64 6.08 7.27
CA THR A 191 1.48 6.91 8.46
C THR A 191 2.67 7.79 8.78
N ASN A 192 3.82 7.55 8.13
CA ASN A 192 5.10 8.09 8.53
C ASN A 192 5.62 9.10 7.49
N TRP A 193 5.79 10.36 7.89
CA TRP A 193 6.36 11.40 7.04
C TRP A 193 7.85 11.20 6.76
N ALA A 194 8.61 10.58 7.67
CA ALA A 194 10.03 10.33 7.44
C ALA A 194 10.24 9.48 6.18
N GLU A 195 9.45 8.41 6.03
CA GLU A 195 9.45 7.57 4.82
C GLU A 195 9.09 8.35 3.55
N VAL A 196 8.14 9.27 3.64
CA VAL A 196 7.78 10.14 2.50
C VAL A 196 8.94 11.06 2.12
N THR A 197 9.66 11.60 3.11
CA THR A 197 10.83 12.45 2.81
C THR A 197 12.02 11.66 2.26
N GLU A 198 12.23 10.42 2.71
CA GLU A 198 13.25 9.53 2.16
C GLU A 198 12.91 9.13 0.72
N LEU A 199 11.63 8.91 0.42
CA LEU A 199 11.15 8.71 -0.95
C LEU A 199 11.45 9.92 -1.84
N LEU A 200 11.17 11.14 -1.36
CA LEU A 200 11.48 12.37 -2.11
C LEU A 200 12.98 12.55 -2.35
N ALA A 201 13.82 12.13 -1.39
CA ALA A 201 15.28 12.16 -1.54
C ALA A 201 15.77 11.09 -2.54
N ALA A 202 15.13 9.93 -2.57
CA ALA A 202 15.45 8.85 -3.50
C ALA A 202 15.03 9.16 -4.95
N VAL A 203 14.00 9.99 -5.12
CA VAL A 203 13.39 10.34 -6.42
C VAL A 203 13.35 11.87 -6.56
N PRO A 204 14.50 12.55 -6.65
CA PRO A 204 14.58 14.02 -6.59
C PRO A 204 13.88 14.71 -7.77
N GLN A 205 13.73 14.02 -8.91
CA GLN A 205 13.05 14.53 -10.10
C GLN A 205 11.52 14.54 -10.01
N LEU A 206 10.94 13.97 -8.94
CA LEU A 206 9.49 13.89 -8.76
C LEU A 206 8.86 15.29 -8.69
N CYS A 207 7.89 15.55 -9.57
CA CYS A 207 7.18 16.81 -9.68
C CYS A 207 5.80 16.78 -8.99
N THR A 208 5.11 15.63 -9.04
CA THR A 208 3.77 15.47 -8.47
C THR A 208 3.72 14.26 -7.55
N LEU A 209 3.31 14.47 -6.29
CA LEU A 209 3.11 13.42 -5.30
C LEU A 209 1.67 13.47 -4.78
N ARG A 210 0.94 12.37 -4.90
CA ARG A 210 -0.42 12.24 -4.33
C ARG A 210 -0.44 11.26 -3.18
N LEU A 211 -0.82 11.74 -2.01
CA LEU A 211 -0.89 10.98 -0.75
C LEU A 211 -2.29 11.02 -0.13
N ASN A 212 -3.31 11.40 -0.89
CA ASN A 212 -4.69 11.51 -0.43
C ASN A 212 -5.14 10.25 0.32
N GLY A 213 -5.92 10.37 1.39
CA GLY A 213 -6.46 9.21 2.11
C GLY A 213 -5.45 8.37 2.90
N ASN A 214 -4.21 8.82 3.07
CA ASN A 214 -3.24 8.23 4.01
C ASN A 214 -3.28 8.94 5.36
N ARG A 215 -3.12 8.23 6.47
CA ARG A 215 -3.17 8.80 7.83
C ARG A 215 -1.78 9.22 8.32
N LEU A 216 -1.20 10.21 7.66
CA LEU A 216 0.15 10.69 7.97
C LEU A 216 0.16 11.42 9.32
N GLU A 217 0.91 10.90 10.29
CA GLU A 217 0.94 11.45 11.65
C GLU A 217 1.88 12.66 11.71
N PRO A 218 1.43 13.86 12.11
CA PRO A 218 2.28 15.07 12.16
C PRO A 218 3.55 14.91 13.00
N ARG A 219 3.48 14.06 14.04
CA ARG A 219 4.59 13.80 14.97
C ARG A 219 5.74 12.98 14.38
N SER A 220 5.55 12.39 13.20
CA SER A 220 6.61 11.71 12.47
C SER A 220 7.55 12.68 11.72
N PHE A 221 7.30 13.98 11.85
CA PHE A 221 8.12 15.03 11.29
C PHE A 221 9.40 15.23 12.12
N VAL A 222 10.56 15.01 11.51
CA VAL A 222 11.87 15.27 12.12
C VAL A 222 12.56 16.34 11.28
N SER A 223 13.23 17.32 11.89
CA SER A 223 13.92 18.40 11.17
C SER A 223 14.96 17.88 10.16
N ALA A 224 15.57 16.72 10.42
CA ALA A 224 16.46 16.03 9.49
C ALA A 224 15.76 15.57 8.19
N SER A 225 14.47 15.19 8.26
CA SER A 225 13.67 14.75 7.12
C SER A 225 13.43 15.86 6.09
N LEU A 226 13.35 17.12 6.53
CA LEU A 226 13.23 18.28 5.63
C LEU A 226 14.49 18.51 4.79
N ALA A 227 15.68 18.28 5.35
CA ALA A 227 16.93 18.42 4.60
C ALA A 227 17.02 17.41 3.46
N SER A 228 16.55 16.18 3.69
CA SER A 228 16.45 15.14 2.65
C SER A 228 15.44 15.50 1.56
N ALA A 229 14.34 16.16 1.91
CA ALA A 229 13.36 16.65 0.93
C ALA A 229 13.78 17.94 0.22
N ALA A 230 14.79 18.67 0.71
CA ALA A 230 15.18 19.98 0.16
C ALA A 230 15.75 19.91 -1.28
N THR A 231 16.12 18.72 -1.75
CA THR A 231 16.64 18.49 -3.10
C THR A 231 15.55 18.18 -4.12
N THR A 232 14.29 18.08 -3.69
CA THR A 232 13.18 17.69 -4.56
C THR A 232 12.76 18.81 -5.53
N GLN A 233 12.29 18.41 -6.70
CA GLN A 233 11.65 19.27 -7.70
C GLN A 233 10.11 19.32 -7.53
N LEU A 234 9.58 18.89 -6.38
CA LEU A 234 8.15 18.75 -6.14
C LEU A 234 7.41 20.08 -6.33
N ARG A 235 6.47 20.10 -7.27
CA ARG A 235 5.61 21.25 -7.59
C ARG A 235 4.19 21.08 -7.08
N SER A 236 3.74 19.83 -6.95
CA SER A 236 2.37 19.50 -6.56
C SER A 236 2.36 18.40 -5.51
N LEU A 237 1.72 18.67 -4.37
CA LEU A 237 1.52 17.72 -3.28
C LEU A 237 0.02 17.65 -2.93
N SER A 238 -0.59 16.49 -3.10
CA SER A 238 -2.01 16.29 -2.76
C SER A 238 -2.16 15.52 -1.44
N LEU A 239 -2.82 16.14 -0.46
CA LEU A 239 -3.01 15.64 0.91
C LEU A 239 -4.48 15.68 1.35
N ASN A 240 -5.40 15.40 0.43
CA ASN A 240 -6.82 15.40 0.75
C ASN A 240 -7.16 14.20 1.65
N HIS A 241 -8.00 14.42 2.66
CA HIS A 241 -8.46 13.37 3.59
C HIS A 241 -7.32 12.60 4.29
N THR A 242 -6.26 13.30 4.70
CA THR A 242 -5.12 12.68 5.40
C THR A 242 -5.20 12.76 6.94
N ASP A 243 -6.34 13.19 7.49
CA ASP A 243 -6.56 13.46 8.92
C ASP A 243 -5.55 14.47 9.53
N LEU A 244 -4.85 15.25 8.69
CA LEU A 244 -4.00 16.34 9.13
C LEU A 244 -4.87 17.51 9.58
N GLN A 245 -4.74 17.91 10.84
CA GLN A 245 -5.24 19.19 11.33
C GLN A 245 -4.17 20.24 11.10
N TRP A 246 -4.45 21.21 10.23
CA TRP A 246 -3.59 22.38 10.05
C TRP A 246 -3.87 23.33 11.22
N ALA A 247 -2.83 23.79 11.92
CA ALA A 247 -2.98 24.87 12.88
C ALA A 247 -3.25 26.18 12.10
N ASP A 248 -4.26 26.93 12.53
CA ASP A 248 -4.54 28.28 12.05
C ASP A 248 -3.40 29.26 12.38
#